data_AF-A0A959W0J1-F1
#
_entry.id   AF-A0A959W0J1-F1
#
_cell.length_a   1.000
_cell.length_b   1.000
_cell.length_c   1.000
_cell.angle_alpha   90.00
_cell.angle_beta   90.00
_cell.angle_gamma   90.00
#
_symmetry.space_group_name_H-M   'P 1'
#
loop_
_entity.id
_entity.type
_entity.pdbx_description
1 polymer ?
#
loop_
_entity_poly.entity_id
_entity_poly.type
_entity_poly.pdbx_seq_one_letter_code
_entity_poly.pdbx_strand_id
1 'polypeptide(L)'
;MNVSTALKSGLVMFALVAVLAVLLAILLPKSFFEDWGWISGPAALFLCAFGTARILGLPAGRTLLGVIIAGIPGLIGVLVGVHWLGTLLAVITFAVWCGYGPEPRRA
;
A
#
# COMPACT_ATOMS: atom_id res chain seq x y z
N MET A 1 -12.79 -3.50 15.31
CA MET A 1 -11.59 -2.98 14.64
C MET A 1 -10.52 -2.75 15.68
N ASN A 2 -9.34 -3.36 15.54
CA ASN A 2 -8.18 -3.07 16.37
C ASN A 2 -7.50 -1.80 15.83
N VAL A 3 -7.67 -0.69 16.54
CA VAL A 3 -7.17 0.63 16.14
C VAL A 3 -5.64 0.66 16.10
N SER A 4 -4.98 -0.03 17.04
CA SER A 4 -3.51 -0.11 17.08
C SER A 4 -2.98 -0.82 15.82
N THR A 5 -3.59 -1.94 15.44
CA THR A 5 -3.22 -2.66 14.21
C THR A 5 -3.48 -1.81 12.98
N ALA A 6 -4.60 -1.09 12.90
CA ALA A 6 -4.90 -0.21 11.78
C ALA A 6 -3.84 0.90 11.64
N LEU A 7 -3.55 1.63 12.72
CA LEU A 7 -2.57 2.71 12.72
C LEU A 7 -1.17 2.20 12.36
N LYS A 8 -0.71 1.11 12.98
CA LYS A 8 0.60 0.52 12.67
C LYS A 8 0.68 0.08 11.22
N SER A 9 -0.35 -0.58 10.70
CA SER A 9 -0.39 -1.04 9.30
C SER A 9 -0.37 0.14 8.33
N GLY A 10 -1.15 1.18 8.60
CA GLY A 10 -1.16 2.41 7.80
C GLY A 10 0.18 3.12 7.79
N LEU A 11 0.81 3.30 8.96
CA LEU A 11 2.11 3.96 9.09
C LEU A 11 3.22 3.19 8.37
N VAL A 12 3.29 1.86 8.55
CA VAL A 12 4.29 1.03 7.88
C VAL A 12 4.07 1.02 6.38
N MET A 13 2.83 0.86 5.91
CA MET A 13 2.49 0.90 4.49
C MET A 13 2.86 2.25 3.87
N PHE A 14 2.50 3.36 4.53
CA PHE A 14 2.82 4.71 4.08
C PHE A 14 4.34 4.92 3.98
N ALA A 15 5.08 4.53 5.02
CA ALA A 15 6.54 4.64 5.03
C ALA A 15 7.19 3.82 3.92
N LEU A 16 6.75 2.57 3.71
CA LEU A 16 7.27 1.72 2.63
C LEU A 16 6.97 2.30 1.25
N VAL A 17 5.75 2.80 1.02
CA VAL A 17 5.37 3.45 -0.25
C VAL A 17 6.21 4.70 -0.48
N ALA A 18 6.39 5.54 0.53
CA ALA A 18 7.20 6.75 0.43
C ALA A 18 8.67 6.45 0.11
N VAL A 19 9.27 5.50 0.85
CA VAL A 19 10.66 5.07 0.62
C VAL A 19 10.81 4.48 -0.78
N LEU A 20 9.92 3.58 -1.18
CA LEU A 20 9.99 2.95 -2.50
C LEU A 20 9.78 3.98 -3.63
N ALA A 21 8.85 4.91 -3.48
CA ALA A 21 8.62 5.98 -4.45
C ALA A 21 9.87 6.86 -4.64
N VAL A 22 10.53 7.25 -3.54
CA VAL A 22 11.78 8.02 -3.59
C VAL A 22 12.89 7.22 -4.27
N LEU A 23 13.07 5.96 -3.91
CA LEU A 23 14.07 5.09 -4.54
C LEU A 23 13.81 4.97 -6.05
N LEU A 24 12.58 4.67 -6.47
CA LEU A 24 12.25 4.54 -7.88
C LEU A 24 12.42 5.87 -8.64
N ALA A 25 12.07 7.00 -8.04
CA ALA A 25 12.25 8.32 -8.65
C ALA A 25 13.73 8.70 -8.85
N ILE A 26 14.62 8.19 -8.00
CA ILE A 26 16.07 8.37 -8.13
C ILE A 26 16.66 7.38 -9.15
N LEU A 27 16.20 6.12 -9.13
CA LEU A 27 16.81 5.03 -9.92
C LEU A 27 16.30 4.96 -11.36
N LEU A 28 15.07 5.43 -11.63
CA LEU A 28 14.41 5.21 -12.91
C LEU A 28 14.06 6.52 -13.62
N PRO A 29 14.20 6.59 -14.96
CA PRO A 29 13.84 7.77 -15.72
C PRO A 29 12.32 7.96 -15.77
N LYS A 30 11.87 9.20 -16.02
CA LYS A 30 10.45 9.52 -16.15
C LYS A 30 9.73 8.65 -17.20
N SER A 31 10.38 8.35 -18.33
CA SER A 31 9.82 7.51 -19.39
C SER A 31 9.44 6.11 -18.92
N PHE A 32 10.19 5.54 -17.96
CA PHE A 32 9.82 4.25 -17.38
C PHE A 32 8.43 4.28 -16.74
N PHE A 33 8.07 5.36 -16.06
CA PHE A 33 6.76 5.50 -15.44
C PHE A 33 5.66 5.81 -16.46
N GLU A 34 5.99 6.44 -17.59
CA GLU A 34 5.05 6.66 -18.69
C GLU A 34 4.70 5.33 -19.38
N ASP A 35 5.68 4.46 -19.59
CA ASP A 35 5.50 3.18 -20.27
C ASP A 35 4.96 2.07 -19.34
N TRP A 36 5.45 2.02 -18.10
CA TRP A 36 5.20 0.92 -17.16
C TRP A 36 4.43 1.33 -15.91
N GLY A 37 4.04 2.61 -15.76
CA GLY A 37 3.34 3.11 -14.58
C GLY A 37 2.08 2.33 -14.22
N TRP A 38 1.37 1.83 -15.23
CA TRP A 38 0.15 1.05 -15.08
C TRP A 38 0.36 -0.27 -14.31
N ILE A 39 1.56 -0.86 -14.36
CA ILE A 39 1.90 -2.09 -13.63
C ILE A 39 2.86 -1.83 -12.47
N SER A 40 3.78 -0.87 -12.60
CA SER A 40 4.78 -0.58 -11.58
C SER A 40 4.15 0.00 -10.31
N GLY A 41 3.09 0.82 -10.44
CA GLY A 41 2.31 1.32 -9.29
C GLY A 41 1.63 0.20 -8.49
N PRO A 42 0.78 -0.64 -9.11
CA PRO A 42 0.19 -1.80 -8.43
C PRO A 42 1.24 -2.74 -7.85
N ALA A 43 2.31 -3.04 -8.58
CA ALA A 43 3.38 -3.91 -8.10
C ALA A 43 4.08 -3.32 -6.86
N ALA A 44 4.36 -2.03 -6.86
CA ALA A 44 4.93 -1.32 -5.72
C ALA A 44 4.02 -1.39 -4.49
N LEU A 45 2.71 -1.20 -4.66
CA LEU A 45 1.73 -1.33 -3.58
C LEU A 45 1.67 -2.77 -3.03
N PHE A 46 1.68 -3.78 -3.89
CA PHE A 46 1.73 -5.18 -3.48
C PHE A 46 2.99 -5.50 -2.68
N LEU A 47 4.15 -5.02 -3.15
CA LEU A 47 5.42 -5.19 -2.46
C LEU A 47 5.40 -4.52 -1.07
N CYS A 48 4.85 -3.30 -0.97
CA CYS A 48 4.71 -2.59 0.31
C CYS A 48 3.72 -3.28 1.25
N ALA A 49 2.62 -3.81 0.74
CA ALA A 49 1.63 -4.56 1.53
C ALA A 49 2.22 -5.86 2.06
N PHE A 50 2.99 -6.58 1.23
CA PHE A 50 3.74 -7.75 1.66
C PHE A 50 4.76 -7.40 2.73
N GLY A 51 5.56 -6.34 2.53
CA GLY A 51 6.51 -5.83 3.51
C GLY A 51 5.84 -5.47 4.83
N THR A 52 4.70 -4.78 4.79
CA THR A 52 3.89 -4.46 5.97
C THR A 52 3.44 -5.73 6.71
N ALA A 53 2.98 -6.74 5.98
CA ALA A 53 2.59 -8.02 6.57
C ALA A 53 3.76 -8.71 7.29
N ARG A 54 4.97 -8.65 6.70
CA ARG A 54 6.17 -9.23 7.31
C ARG A 54 6.65 -8.47 8.54
N ILE A 55 6.73 -7.14 8.46
CA ILE A 55 7.18 -6.28 9.54
C ILE A 55 6.27 -6.40 10.76
N LEU A 56 4.95 -6.46 10.54
CA LEU A 56 3.97 -6.48 11.62
C LEU A 56 3.54 -7.88 12.04
N GLY A 57 3.94 -8.95 11.33
CA GLY A 57 3.51 -10.32 11.64
C GLY A 57 2.05 -10.62 11.28
N LEU A 58 1.49 -9.92 10.28
CA LEU A 58 0.12 -10.11 9.80
C LEU A 58 0.00 -11.34 8.88
N PRO A 59 -1.19 -11.94 8.74
CA PRO A 59 -1.43 -13.01 7.77
C PRO A 59 -1.35 -12.48 6.33
N ALA A 60 -0.24 -12.80 5.65
CA ALA A 60 0.09 -12.27 4.32
C ALA A 60 -1.05 -12.38 3.29
N GLY A 61 -1.71 -13.54 3.18
CA GLY A 61 -2.80 -13.72 2.21
C GLY A 61 -3.94 -12.71 2.41
N ARG A 62 -4.40 -12.49 3.65
CA ARG A 62 -5.44 -11.50 3.95
C ARG A 62 -4.94 -10.07 3.78
N THR A 63 -3.69 -9.79 4.14
CA THR A 63 -3.10 -8.46 3.94
C THR A 63 -3.01 -8.10 2.46
N LEU A 64 -2.62 -9.05 1.60
CA LEU A 64 -2.57 -8.86 0.15
C LEU A 64 -3.97 -8.69 -0.47
N LEU A 65 -4.98 -9.42 0.01
CA LEU A 65 -6.37 -9.12 -0.38
C LEU A 65 -6.77 -7.67 0.01
N GLY A 66 -6.28 -7.20 1.16
CA GLY A 66 -6.48 -5.82 1.60
C GLY A 66 -5.95 -4.79 0.62
N VAL A 67 -4.77 -5.02 0.03
CA VAL A 67 -4.21 -4.08 -0.93
C VAL A 67 -4.96 -4.09 -2.27
N ILE A 68 -5.52 -5.23 -2.67
CA ILE A 68 -6.40 -5.31 -3.86
C ILE A 68 -7.65 -4.44 -3.65
N ILE A 69 -8.29 -4.56 -2.50
CA ILE A 69 -9.49 -3.76 -2.16
C ILE A 69 -9.14 -2.29 -2.04
N ALA A 70 -8.03 -1.97 -1.36
CA ALA A 70 -7.51 -0.61 -1.25
C ALA A 70 -7.10 0.00 -2.60
N GLY A 71 -6.74 -0.84 -3.58
CA GLY A 71 -6.44 -0.40 -4.94
C GLY A 71 -7.63 0.22 -5.65
N ILE A 72 -8.87 -0.12 -5.29
CA ILE A 72 -10.08 0.42 -5.93
C ILE A 72 -10.19 1.95 -5.74
N PRO A 73 -10.21 2.50 -4.51
CA PRO A 73 -10.22 3.96 -4.34
C PRO A 73 -8.94 4.62 -4.87
N GLY A 74 -7.80 3.93 -4.81
CA GLY A 74 -6.55 4.41 -5.41
C GLY A 74 -6.64 4.59 -6.93
N LEU A 75 -7.21 3.60 -7.62
CA LEU A 75 -7.42 3.61 -9.06
C LEU A 75 -8.35 4.75 -9.48
N ILE A 76 -9.43 4.99 -8.72
CA ILE A 76 -10.30 6.15 -8.96
C ILE A 76 -9.49 7.45 -8.92
N GLY A 77 -8.63 7.62 -7.90
CA GLY A 77 -7.77 8.80 -7.79
C GLY A 77 -6.82 8.98 -8.97
N VAL A 78 -6.29 7.90 -9.53
CA VAL A 78 -5.49 7.95 -10.77
C VAL A 78 -6.34 8.39 -11.95
N LEU A 79 -7.54 7.82 -12.12
CA LEU A 79 -8.43 8.11 -13.25
C LEU A 79 -8.94 9.56 -13.27
N VAL A 80 -9.12 10.18 -12.11
CA VAL A 80 -9.56 11.58 -11.98
C VAL A 80 -8.40 12.58 -11.83
N GLY A 81 -7.14 12.13 -12.02
CA GLY A 81 -5.94 12.98 -12.01
C GLY A 81 -5.42 13.36 -10.62
N VAL A 82 -6.09 12.98 -9.53
CA VAL A 82 -5.67 13.22 -8.14
C VAL A 82 -4.94 12.00 -7.55
N HIS A 83 -3.95 11.49 -8.28
CA HIS A 83 -3.23 10.26 -7.96
C HIS A 83 -2.68 10.23 -6.53
N TRP A 84 -2.11 11.33 -6.03
CA TRP A 84 -1.61 11.43 -4.65
C TRP A 84 -2.70 11.21 -3.60
N LEU A 85 -3.89 11.78 -3.82
CA LEU A 85 -5.04 11.59 -2.95
C LEU A 85 -5.55 10.14 -3.04
N GLY A 86 -5.57 9.56 -4.25
CA GLY A 86 -5.86 8.15 -4.46
C GLY A 86 -4.93 7.23 -3.66
N THR A 87 -3.62 7.47 -3.70
CA THR A 87 -2.64 6.70 -2.92
C THR A 87 -2.90 6.82 -1.42
N LEU A 88 -3.18 8.02 -0.91
CA LEU A 88 -3.50 8.22 0.50
C LEU A 88 -4.77 7.46 0.91
N LEU A 89 -5.82 7.53 0.09
CA LEU A 89 -7.06 6.78 0.31
C LEU A 89 -6.81 5.27 0.31
N ALA A 90 -6.01 4.77 -0.63
CA ALA A 90 -5.61 3.37 -0.66
C ALA A 90 -4.90 2.95 0.65
N VAL A 91 -3.94 3.75 1.13
CA VAL A 91 -3.25 3.48 2.40
C VAL A 91 -4.24 3.45 3.58
N ILE A 92 -5.19 4.39 3.63
CA ILE A 92 -6.22 4.42 4.68
C ILE A 92 -7.13 3.19 4.59
N THR A 93 -7.63 2.84 3.41
CA THR A 93 -8.46 1.64 3.20
C THR A 93 -7.71 0.37 3.59
N PHE A 94 -6.44 0.27 3.23
CA PHE A 94 -5.56 -0.84 3.61
C PHE A 94 -5.38 -0.93 5.13
N ALA A 95 -5.15 0.21 5.80
CA ALA A 95 -5.02 0.29 7.25
C ALA A 95 -6.29 -0.19 7.95
N VAL A 96 -7.46 0.30 7.52
CA VAL A 96 -8.77 -0.11 8.04
C VAL A 96 -8.98 -1.61 7.83
N TRP A 97 -8.70 -2.13 6.63
CA TRP A 97 -8.81 -3.57 6.34
C TRP A 97 -7.96 -4.43 7.29
N CYS A 98 -6.72 -4.02 7.56
CA CYS A 98 -5.84 -4.71 8.49
C CYS A 98 -6.36 -4.62 9.93
N GLY A 99 -6.96 -3.49 10.32
CA GLY A 99 -7.59 -3.31 11.63
C GLY A 99 -8.83 -4.19 11.87
N TYR A 100 -9.54 -4.60 10.83
CA TYR A 100 -10.61 -5.61 10.94
C TYR A 100 -10.10 -7.05 10.89
N GLY A 101 -8.79 -7.25 10.74
CA GLY A 101 -8.18 -8.56 10.67
C GLY A 101 -7.90 -9.23 12.00
N PRO A 102 -7.46 -10.49 11.95
CA PRO A 102 -6.92 -11.15 13.13
C PRO A 102 -5.70 -10.38 13.64
N GLU A 103 -5.44 -10.52 14.93
CA GLU A 103 -4.28 -9.87 15.55
C GLU A 103 -2.98 -10.36 14.92
N PRO A 104 -1.96 -9.49 14.82
CA PRO A 104 -0.65 -9.92 14.37
C PRO A 104 -0.11 -11.02 15.28
N ARG A 105 0.58 -12.00 14.69
CA ARG A 105 1.21 -13.06 15.47
C ARG A 105 2.21 -12.43 16.42
N ARG A 106 2.06 -12.68 17.72
CA ARG A 106 3.11 -12.36 18.69
C ARG A 106 4.31 -13.25 18.35
N ALA A 107 5.45 -12.61 18.09
CA ALA A 107 6.75 -13.28 18.07
C ALA A 107 7.13 -13.67 19.51
#